data_AF-A0A151ADN7-F1
#
_entry.id   AF-A0A151ADN7-F1
#
_cell.length_a   1.000
_cell.length_b   1.000
_cell.length_c   1.000
_cell.angle_alpha   90.00
_cell.angle_beta   90.00
_cell.angle_gamma   90.00
#
_symmetry.space_group_name_H-M   'P 1'
#
loop_
_entity.id
_entity.type
_entity.pdbx_description
1 polymer ?
#
loop_
_entity_poly.entity_id
_entity_poly.type
_entity_poly.pdbx_seq_one_letter_code
_entity_poly.pdbx_strand_id
1 'polypeptide(L)'
;MPLSEADWGTARPETDLITVIEGTLRESAPEALRVDDFLRDAGDTDPTEEGLLKAVTGAVRWQFSRERSKAVVEASLERLVHEGRAEKRAFESDGEITIYYRIAPSGDLPR
;
A
#
# COMPACT_ATOMS: atom_id res chain seq x y z
N MET A 1 -3.47 11.23 26.41
CA MET A 1 -4.56 10.73 27.27
C MET A 1 -5.25 9.61 26.50
N PRO A 2 -5.41 8.41 27.08
CA PRO A 2 -6.11 7.30 26.44
C PRO A 2 -7.62 7.60 26.30
N LEU A 3 -8.27 7.02 25.28
CA LEU A 3 -9.72 7.15 25.05
C LEU A 3 -10.52 6.31 26.07
N SER A 4 -11.71 6.80 26.46
CA SER A 4 -12.67 6.00 27.22
C SER A 4 -13.43 5.03 26.31
N GLU A 5 -14.06 3.99 26.88
CA GLU A 5 -14.87 3.02 26.10
C GLU A 5 -16.02 3.70 25.35
N ALA A 6 -16.65 4.70 25.98
CA ALA A 6 -17.73 5.48 25.36
C ALA A 6 -17.20 6.31 24.17
N ASP A 7 -16.03 6.93 24.32
CA ASP A 7 -15.42 7.69 23.23
C ASP A 7 -14.97 6.75 22.10
N TRP A 8 -14.41 5.58 22.42
CA TRP A 8 -14.02 4.56 21.43
C TRP A 8 -15.21 4.06 20.61
N GLY A 9 -16.36 3.79 21.26
CA GLY A 9 -17.58 3.38 20.55
C GLY A 9 -18.14 4.43 19.59
N THR A 10 -17.75 5.70 19.73
CA THR A 10 -18.12 6.81 18.82
C THR A 10 -17.01 7.19 17.84
N ALA A 11 -15.80 6.64 18.02
CA ALA A 11 -14.68 6.88 17.14
C ALA A 11 -14.97 6.29 15.75
N ARG A 12 -14.63 7.04 14.71
CA ARG A 12 -14.79 6.55 13.33
C ARG A 12 -13.63 5.60 13.00
N PRO A 13 -13.89 4.45 12.35
CA PRO A 13 -12.81 3.64 11.81
C PRO A 13 -12.06 4.47 10.76
N GLU A 14 -10.73 4.50 10.85
CA GLU A 14 -9.89 5.07 9.80
C GLU A 14 -9.53 4.00 8.77
N THR A 15 -9.40 4.42 7.52
CA THR A 15 -8.95 3.54 6.43
C THR A 15 -7.52 3.08 6.71
N ASP A 16 -7.34 1.78 6.85
CA ASP A 16 -6.03 1.16 7.04
C ASP A 16 -5.22 1.15 5.75
N LEU A 17 -3.96 1.60 5.85
CA LEU A 17 -3.06 1.70 4.71
C LEU A 17 -2.74 0.32 4.10
N ILE A 18 -2.62 -0.73 4.93
CA ILE A 18 -2.37 -2.09 4.43
C ILE A 18 -3.51 -2.54 3.52
N THR A 19 -4.75 -2.27 3.95
CA THR A 19 -5.96 -2.56 3.17
C THR A 19 -5.97 -1.80 1.84
N VAL A 20 -5.57 -0.52 1.82
CA VAL A 20 -5.47 0.28 0.58
C VAL A 20 -4.40 -0.28 -0.37
N ILE A 21 -3.22 -0.60 0.15
CA ILE A 21 -2.11 -1.14 -0.65
C ILE A 21 -2.48 -2.52 -1.22
N GLU A 22 -3.10 -3.38 -0.43
CA GLU A 22 -3.57 -4.67 -0.92
C GLU A 22 -4.66 -4.52 -1.99
N GLY A 23 -5.61 -3.60 -1.79
CA GLY A 23 -6.63 -3.26 -2.79
C GLY A 23 -6.00 -2.86 -4.12
N THR A 24 -5.00 -1.99 -4.07
CA THR A 24 -4.21 -1.56 -5.24
C THR A 24 -3.57 -2.75 -5.95
N LEU A 25 -2.84 -3.61 -5.22
CA LEU A 25 -2.17 -4.78 -5.82
C LEU A 25 -3.16 -5.74 -6.48
N ARG A 26 -4.38 -5.83 -5.93
CA ARG A 26 -5.45 -6.67 -6.46
C ARG A 26 -6.04 -6.07 -7.74
N GLU A 27 -6.24 -4.75 -7.77
CA GLU A 27 -6.75 -4.03 -8.95
C GLU A 27 -5.73 -4.01 -10.09
N SER A 28 -4.44 -3.91 -9.78
CA SER A 28 -3.36 -3.97 -10.78
C SER A 28 -3.01 -5.38 -11.24
N ALA A 29 -3.62 -6.43 -10.70
CA ALA A 29 -3.33 -7.80 -11.13
C ALA A 29 -3.65 -7.98 -12.63
N PRO A 30 -2.77 -8.63 -13.42
CA PRO A 30 -1.62 -9.45 -13.01
C PRO A 30 -0.27 -8.72 -12.92
N GLU A 31 -0.27 -7.39 -13.05
CA GLU A 31 0.94 -6.57 -13.06
C GLU A 31 1.60 -6.52 -11.68
N ALA A 32 2.91 -6.24 -11.67
CA ALA A 32 3.69 -6.05 -10.46
C ALA A 32 4.13 -4.59 -10.35
N LEU A 33 4.01 -4.01 -9.16
CA LEU A 33 4.27 -2.61 -8.87
C LEU A 33 5.54 -2.44 -8.04
N ARG A 34 6.20 -1.30 -8.19
CA ARG A 34 7.30 -0.86 -7.33
C ARG A 34 6.76 0.08 -6.27
N VAL A 35 7.52 0.28 -5.19
CA VAL A 35 7.14 1.23 -4.12
C VAL A 35 6.84 2.63 -4.69
N ASP A 36 7.65 3.10 -5.65
CA ASP A 36 7.48 4.43 -6.22
C ASP A 36 6.20 4.57 -7.08
N ASP A 37 5.61 3.46 -7.55
CA ASP A 37 4.37 3.52 -8.31
C ASP A 37 3.17 3.88 -7.41
N PHE A 38 3.22 3.57 -6.11
CA PHE A 38 2.23 4.03 -5.10
C PHE A 38 2.35 5.51 -4.73
N LEU A 39 3.50 6.12 -5.05
CA LEU A 39 3.83 7.51 -4.74
C LEU A 39 3.75 8.41 -5.98
N ARG A 40 3.37 7.86 -7.13
CA ARG A 40 3.21 8.64 -8.36
C ARG A 40 1.91 9.45 -8.26
N ASP A 41 1.99 10.75 -8.52
CA ASP A 41 0.80 11.58 -8.69
C ASP A 41 -0.10 10.95 -9.75
N ALA A 42 -1.40 10.82 -9.45
CA ALA A 42 -2.40 10.41 -10.43
C ALA A 42 -2.43 11.48 -11.53
N GLY A 43 -1.65 11.26 -12.59
CA GLY A 43 -1.65 12.13 -13.76
C GLY A 43 -2.93 11.91 -14.56
N ASP A 44 -3.72 12.97 -14.73
CA ASP A 44 -4.76 13.22 -15.75
C ASP A 44 -5.66 12.03 -16.17
N THR A 45 -5.95 11.10 -15.26
CA THR A 45 -6.92 10.03 -15.49
C THR A 45 -8.11 10.25 -14.55
N ASP A 46 -9.25 10.49 -15.19
CA ASP A 46 -10.63 10.61 -14.69
C ASP A 46 -10.87 10.95 -13.19
N PRO A 47 -11.54 12.07 -12.86
CA PRO A 47 -11.88 12.46 -11.49
C PRO A 47 -12.88 11.54 -10.76
N THR A 48 -13.29 10.43 -11.37
CA THR A 48 -14.06 9.34 -10.74
C THR A 48 -13.18 8.23 -10.15
N GLU A 49 -11.90 8.16 -10.49
CA GLU A 49 -10.92 7.35 -9.79
C GLU A 49 -10.30 8.21 -8.69
N GLU A 50 -10.97 8.27 -7.54
CA GLU A 50 -10.47 8.90 -6.32
C GLU A 50 -9.23 8.17 -5.78
N GLY A 51 -8.11 8.42 -6.43
CA GLY A 51 -6.78 8.60 -5.88
C GLY A 51 -6.27 7.50 -4.99
N LEU A 52 -5.53 6.57 -5.57
CA LEU A 52 -4.56 5.75 -4.83
C LEU A 52 -3.64 6.62 -3.97
N LEU A 53 -3.19 7.74 -4.55
CA LEU A 53 -2.51 8.79 -3.82
C LEU A 53 -3.42 9.38 -2.74
N LYS A 54 -4.66 9.80 -3.01
CA LYS A 54 -5.60 10.37 -2.01
C LYS A 54 -5.95 9.40 -0.86
N ALA A 55 -6.01 8.10 -1.10
CA ALA A 55 -6.25 7.06 -0.11
C ALA A 55 -5.02 6.82 0.78
N VAL A 56 -3.83 6.68 0.16
CA VAL A 56 -2.55 6.64 0.88
C VAL A 56 -2.30 7.96 1.62
N THR A 57 -2.71 9.08 1.05
CA THR A 57 -2.54 10.44 1.56
C THR A 57 -3.56 10.81 2.65
N GLY A 58 -4.74 10.21 2.61
CA GLY A 58 -5.76 10.31 3.65
C GLY A 58 -5.38 9.50 4.89
N ALA A 59 -4.81 8.31 4.70
CA ALA A 59 -4.25 7.49 5.78
C ALA A 59 -2.93 8.05 6.32
N VAL A 60 -2.06 8.56 5.44
CA VAL A 60 -0.82 9.26 5.78
C VAL A 60 -1.10 10.75 5.85
N ARG A 61 -1.84 11.19 6.87
CA ARG A 61 -2.05 12.62 7.18
C ARG A 61 -0.72 13.38 7.02
N TRP A 62 -0.71 14.33 6.08
CA TRP A 62 0.39 15.18 5.62
C TRP A 62 1.28 15.79 6.73
N GLN A 63 2.20 15.00 7.30
CA GLN A 63 3.34 15.53 8.08
C GLN A 63 4.67 14.82 7.76
N PHE A 64 4.66 13.89 6.81
CA PHE A 64 5.82 13.05 6.50
C PHE A 64 6.44 13.44 5.16
N SER A 65 7.77 13.52 5.10
CA SER A 65 8.51 13.71 3.86
C SER A 65 8.25 12.54 2.90
N ARG A 66 8.48 12.72 1.59
CA ARG A 66 8.38 11.65 0.58
C ARG A 66 9.10 10.37 1.00
N GLU A 67 10.27 10.50 1.62
CA GLU A 67 11.06 9.39 2.14
C GLU A 67 10.34 8.60 3.24
N ARG A 68 9.66 9.30 4.15
CA ARG A 68 8.89 8.65 5.21
C ARG A 68 7.65 7.95 4.67
N SER A 69 6.96 8.55 3.69
CA SER A 69 5.85 7.87 3.01
C SER A 69 6.33 6.62 2.28
N LYS A 70 7.49 6.68 1.62
CA LYS A 70 8.13 5.52 0.99
C LYS A 70 8.39 4.40 1.99
N ALA A 71 8.99 4.72 3.14
CA ALA A 71 9.27 3.74 4.17
C ALA A 71 8.00 3.07 4.73
N VAL A 72 6.91 3.83 4.86
CA VAL A 72 5.62 3.31 5.36
C VAL A 72 4.95 2.39 4.31
N VAL A 73 4.98 2.77 3.03
CA VAL A 73 4.49 1.91 1.94
C VAL A 73 5.31 0.62 1.85
N GLU A 74 6.64 0.73 1.91
CA GLU A 74 7.55 -0.41 1.90
C GLU A 74 7.27 -1.36 3.07
N ALA A 75 7.18 -0.83 4.30
CA ALA A 75 6.86 -1.64 5.47
C ALA A 75 5.50 -2.36 5.36
N SER A 76 4.51 -1.71 4.74
CA SER A 76 3.19 -2.29 4.51
C SER A 76 3.23 -3.42 3.46
N LEU A 77 4.00 -3.24 2.39
CA LEU A 77 4.25 -4.27 1.39
C LEU A 77 5.00 -5.47 1.98
N GLU A 78 6.06 -5.23 2.76
CA GLU A 78 6.78 -6.29 3.47
C GLU A 78 5.86 -7.04 4.43
N ARG A 79 4.93 -6.34 5.09
CA ARG A 79 3.92 -6.98 5.96
C ARG A 79 2.99 -7.90 5.15
N LEU A 80 2.47 -7.46 4.01
CA LEU A 80 1.63 -8.28 3.13
C LEU A 80 2.39 -9.51 2.60
N VAL A 81 3.67 -9.37 2.28
CA VAL A 81 4.54 -10.48 1.87
C VAL A 81 4.73 -11.46 3.02
N HIS A 82 5.02 -10.97 4.23
CA HIS A 82 5.14 -11.79 5.42
C HIS A 82 3.85 -12.56 5.75
N GLU A 83 2.69 -11.96 5.50
CA GLU A 83 1.37 -12.59 5.67
C GLU A 83 0.98 -13.54 4.51
N GLY A 84 1.81 -13.68 3.46
CA GLY A 84 1.52 -14.49 2.28
C GLY A 84 0.44 -13.92 1.36
N ARG A 85 0.07 -12.64 1.54
CA ARG A 85 -0.95 -11.94 0.75
C ARG A 85 -0.37 -11.29 -0.51
N ALA A 86 0.94 -11.06 -0.53
CA ALA A 86 1.66 -10.53 -1.69
C ALA A 86 2.94 -11.32 -1.96
N GLU A 87 3.42 -11.29 -3.20
CA GLU A 87 4.72 -11.79 -3.60
C GLU A 87 5.69 -10.62 -3.79
N LYS A 88 6.96 -10.81 -3.40
CA LYS A 88 8.08 -9.91 -3.67
C LYS A 88 9.08 -10.58 -4.60
N ARG A 89 9.48 -9.90 -5.68
CA ARG A 89 10.52 -10.38 -6.60
C ARG A 89 11.50 -9.27 -6.96
N ALA A 90 12.76 -9.63 -7.07
CA ALA A 90 13.79 -8.76 -7.61
C ALA A 90 13.93 -8.99 -9.12
N PHE A 91 14.08 -7.92 -9.88
CA PHE A 91 14.41 -7.95 -11.30
C PHE A 91 15.66 -7.12 -11.53
N GLU A 92 16.66 -7.72 -12.17
CA GLU A 92 17.91 -7.07 -12.52
C GLU A 92 17.88 -6.67 -13.99
N SER A 93 18.15 -5.40 -14.27
CA SER A 93 18.32 -4.85 -15.62
C SER A 93 19.46 -3.86 -15.62
N ASP A 94 20.38 -3.98 -16.57
CA ASP A 94 21.53 -3.07 -16.72
C ASP A 94 22.37 -2.89 -15.44
N GLY A 95 22.44 -3.94 -14.60
CA GLY A 95 23.17 -3.93 -13.32
C GLY A 95 22.44 -3.23 -12.17
N GLU A 96 21.20 -2.78 -12.39
CA GLU A 96 20.33 -2.22 -11.35
C GLU A 96 19.29 -3.27 -10.90
N ILE A 97 19.15 -3.45 -9.60
CA ILE A 97 18.14 -4.34 -9.00
C ILE A 97 16.92 -3.50 -8.63
N THR A 98 15.78 -3.83 -9.23
CA THR A 98 14.47 -3.25 -8.90
C THR A 98 13.59 -4.29 -8.22
N ILE A 99 12.93 -3.90 -7.14
CA ILE A 99 11.99 -4.75 -6.40
C ILE A 99 10.56 -4.49 -6.86
N TYR A 100 9.85 -5.57 -7.14
CA TYR A 100 8.45 -5.56 -7.54
C TYR A 100 7.60 -6.38 -6.57
N TYR A 101 6.35 -5.95 -6.41
CA TYR A 101 5.34 -6.56 -5.56
C TYR A 101 4.07 -6.82 -6.38
N ARG A 102 3.42 -7.95 -6.15
CA ARG A 102 2.10 -8.24 -6.74
C ARG A 102 1.25 -9.01 -5.74
N ILE A 103 -0.07 -9.00 -5.92
CA ILE A 103 -0.95 -9.83 -5.10
C ILE A 103 -0.56 -11.32 -5.25
N ALA A 104 -0.56 -12.05 -4.14
CA ALA A 104 -0.34 -13.49 -4.20
C ALA A 104 -1.52 -14.16 -4.94
N PRO A 105 -1.28 -15.14 -5.82
CA PRO A 105 -2.36 -15.97 -6.33
C PRO A 105 -3.04 -16.64 -5.13
N SER A 106 -4.38 -16.74 -5.16
CA SER A 106 -5.21 -17.16 -4.02
C SER A 106 -5.02 -18.62 -3.54
N GLY A 107 -3.83 -19.21 -3.70
CA GLY A 107 -3.52 -20.61 -3.45
C GLY A 107 -2.39 -20.89 -2.45
N ASP A 108 -1.65 -19.89 -1.95
CA ASP A 108 -0.51 -20.11 -1.03
C ASP A 108 -0.60 -19.22 0.23
N LEU A 109 -1.60 -19.49 1.09
CA LEU A 109 -1.48 -19.12 2.49
C LEU A 109 -0.74 -20.26 3.21
N PRO A 110 0.43 -20.02 3.83
CA PRO A 110 1.04 -21.03 4.69
C PRO A 110 0.07 -21.32 5.86
N ARG A 111 -0.27 -22.61 6.03
CA ARG A 111 -1.04 -23.12 7.16
C ARG A 111 -0.24 -23.03 8.47
#